data_AF-A0A3N7J0K3-F1
#
_entry.id   AF-A0A3N7J0K3-F1
#
_cell.length_a   1.000
_cell.length_b   1.000
_cell.length_c   1.000
_cell.angle_alpha   90.00
_cell.angle_beta   90.00
_cell.angle_gamma   90.00
#
_symmetry.space_group_name_H-M   'P 1'
#
loop_
_entity.id
_entity.type
_entity.pdbx_description
1 polymer ?
#
loop_
_entity_poly.entity_id
_entity_poly.type
_entity_poly.pdbx_seq_one_letter_code
_entity_poly.pdbx_strand_id
1 'polypeptide(L)'
;MKANIYFLVSLFICGVHISGCDKGNDDNTEPDANNVITKDDFIAKLGKYTSYHVDVYNKEIEPGPSGTDVTWDFSDYDEVAITTTVEDVECPGEAICSEFPEANRVYAAQGPAAGIEYSFHQLTDDELNVIGGMGADGLKTHYDDPQTTYKFPMSYGSKFSDSYSYTAGSEVLAGKQTVEVDGFGTLKTVADTFPNTLRIKRAYEINVTHPSGGHTSTVVTYTWINKAHKGLFLLQLLFSETTLHGHTQPSGFGKSLIYTIPE
;
A
#
# COMPACT_ATOMS: atom_id res chain seq x y z
N MET A 1 9.01 -26.05 10.88
CA MET A 1 9.53 -25.48 9.64
C MET A 1 8.41 -24.62 9.06
N LYS A 2 8.37 -23.34 9.44
CA LYS A 2 7.35 -22.36 9.05
C LYS A 2 8.13 -21.15 8.52
N ALA A 3 8.09 -20.92 7.21
CA ALA A 3 8.85 -19.86 6.56
C ALA A 3 8.06 -19.29 5.37
N ASN A 4 8.15 -17.96 5.22
CA ASN A 4 8.16 -17.19 3.98
C ASN A 4 6.95 -17.18 3.03
N ILE A 5 5.78 -17.66 3.44
CA ILE A 5 4.52 -17.31 2.73
C ILE A 5 4.12 -15.82 2.91
N TYR A 6 4.62 -15.15 3.95
CA TYR A 6 4.32 -13.74 4.23
C TYR A 6 5.07 -12.74 3.33
N PHE A 7 6.23 -13.10 2.78
CA PHE A 7 7.18 -12.12 2.24
C PHE A 7 6.71 -11.43 0.95
N LEU A 8 5.75 -12.04 0.26
CA LEU A 8 5.52 -11.76 -1.16
C LEU A 8 4.29 -10.86 -1.46
N VAL A 9 3.47 -10.62 -0.43
CA VAL A 9 2.41 -9.59 -0.42
C VAL A 9 2.84 -8.40 0.46
N SER A 10 3.74 -8.64 1.42
CA SER A 10 4.09 -7.72 2.49
C SER A 10 5.18 -6.70 2.17
N LEU A 11 5.23 -6.19 0.94
CA LEU A 11 5.85 -4.87 0.70
C LEU A 11 5.00 -3.71 1.28
N PHE A 12 3.89 -4.07 1.95
CA PHE A 12 3.26 -3.31 3.02
C PHE A 12 3.09 -4.20 4.28
N ILE A 13 3.40 -3.65 5.47
CA ILE A 13 3.08 -4.10 6.85
C ILE A 13 4.13 -4.94 7.61
N CYS A 14 4.77 -4.33 8.63
CA CYS A 14 5.16 -5.04 9.88
C CYS A 14 5.41 -4.13 11.13
N GLY A 15 4.82 -4.51 12.29
CA GLY A 15 5.46 -4.56 13.63
C GLY A 15 5.55 -3.36 14.63
N VAL A 16 4.68 -3.35 15.67
CA VAL A 16 4.82 -2.84 17.09
C VAL A 16 4.46 -1.37 17.54
N HIS A 17 3.76 -1.24 18.70
CA HIS A 17 2.82 -0.24 19.33
C HIS A 17 3.08 1.30 19.51
N ILE A 18 1.96 2.07 19.71
CA ILE A 18 1.68 3.44 20.30
C ILE A 18 2.16 4.76 19.61
N SER A 19 1.53 5.97 19.73
CA SER A 19 0.11 6.41 20.02
C SER A 19 -0.18 7.96 19.89
N GLY A 20 -1.34 8.38 19.32
CA GLY A 20 -2.00 9.73 19.45
C GLY A 20 -1.58 10.88 18.49
N CYS A 21 -2.22 12.09 18.38
CA CYS A 21 -3.57 12.63 18.75
C CYS A 21 -3.84 14.05 18.11
N ASP A 22 -5.12 14.42 17.84
CA ASP A 22 -5.83 15.73 17.55
C ASP A 22 -5.22 16.93 16.73
N LYS A 23 -5.96 17.77 15.96
CA LYS A 23 -7.15 17.67 15.04
C LYS A 23 -7.54 19.07 14.44
N GLY A 24 -8.06 19.19 13.19
CA GLY A 24 -8.60 20.49 12.69
C GLY A 24 -9.33 20.52 11.31
N ASN A 25 -10.68 20.61 11.34
CA ASN A 25 -11.66 20.39 10.25
C ASN A 25 -11.93 21.59 9.28
N ASP A 26 -12.33 21.33 8.01
CA ASP A 26 -13.55 21.89 7.34
C ASP A 26 -13.74 21.55 5.81
N ASP A 27 -14.72 20.66 5.54
CA ASP A 27 -15.90 20.73 4.63
C ASP A 27 -15.91 21.00 3.09
N ASN A 28 -16.84 20.28 2.43
CA ASN A 28 -17.57 20.47 1.14
C ASN A 28 -17.02 20.14 -0.27
N THR A 29 -17.99 19.96 -1.19
CA THR A 29 -18.00 18.99 -2.31
C THR A 29 -18.33 19.55 -3.71
N GLU A 30 -17.62 19.06 -4.74
CA GLU A 30 -18.09 18.83 -6.13
C GLU A 30 -17.10 17.81 -6.77
N PRO A 31 -17.48 16.93 -7.73
CA PRO A 31 -16.53 16.16 -8.54
C PRO A 31 -15.83 17.07 -9.57
N ASP A 32 -15.12 18.06 -9.04
CA ASP A 32 -14.32 19.07 -9.70
C ASP A 32 -13.18 18.43 -10.51
N ALA A 33 -12.72 19.10 -11.57
CA ALA A 33 -11.47 18.78 -12.28
C ALA A 33 -10.25 18.78 -11.34
N ASN A 34 -10.36 19.40 -10.16
CA ASN A 34 -9.42 19.30 -9.04
C ASN A 34 -9.24 17.87 -8.46
N ASN A 35 -10.13 16.91 -8.77
CA ASN A 35 -10.08 15.53 -8.28
C ASN A 35 -9.31 14.55 -9.17
N VAL A 36 -8.47 15.09 -10.07
CA VAL A 36 -7.46 14.33 -10.81
C VAL A 36 -6.16 14.33 -10.02
N ILE A 37 -5.59 13.14 -9.79
CA ILE A 37 -4.26 12.97 -9.20
C ILE A 37 -3.28 12.64 -10.32
N THR A 38 -2.34 13.57 -10.53
CA THR A 38 -1.21 13.45 -11.46
C THR A 38 0.04 12.90 -10.77
N LYS A 39 1.09 12.61 -11.56
CA LYS A 39 2.43 12.31 -11.03
C LYS A 39 2.95 13.44 -10.13
N ASP A 40 2.76 14.70 -10.52
CA ASP A 40 3.27 15.84 -9.74
C ASP A 40 2.51 16.01 -8.42
N ASP A 41 1.19 15.79 -8.42
CA ASP A 41 0.39 15.71 -7.18
C ASP A 41 0.83 14.55 -6.28
N PHE A 42 1.35 13.47 -6.85
CA PHE A 42 1.89 12.35 -6.10
C PHE A 42 3.25 12.72 -5.48
N ILE A 43 4.19 13.24 -6.28
CA ILE A 43 5.54 13.65 -5.85
C ILE A 43 5.48 14.73 -4.76
N ALA A 44 4.62 15.75 -4.91
CA ALA A 44 4.54 16.89 -3.98
C ALA A 44 4.14 16.50 -2.54
N LYS A 45 3.65 15.27 -2.34
CA LYS A 45 3.26 14.70 -1.05
C LYS A 45 4.36 13.88 -0.39
N LEU A 46 5.38 13.49 -1.15
CA LEU A 46 6.40 12.56 -0.69
C LEU A 46 7.48 13.27 0.14
N GLY A 47 8.26 12.46 0.84
CA GLY A 47 9.14 12.84 1.94
C GLY A 47 8.94 11.88 3.10
N LYS A 48 9.33 12.29 4.31
CA LYS A 48 9.17 11.49 5.53
C LYS A 48 7.76 11.61 6.09
N TYR A 49 7.11 10.48 6.38
CA TYR A 49 5.79 10.41 7.02
C TYR A 49 5.68 9.20 7.95
N THR A 50 4.79 9.29 8.95
CA THR A 50 4.51 8.16 9.86
C THR A 50 3.20 7.47 9.48
N SER A 51 3.29 6.16 9.29
CA SER A 51 2.14 5.25 9.12
C SER A 51 1.79 4.61 10.46
N TYR A 52 0.50 4.51 10.75
CA TYR A 52 -0.09 3.96 11.96
C TYR A 52 -0.87 2.71 11.59
N HIS A 53 -0.55 1.56 12.19
CA HIS A 53 -1.30 0.32 11.94
C HIS A 53 -2.20 0.02 13.14
N VAL A 54 -3.44 -0.32 12.84
CA VAL A 54 -4.50 -0.66 13.78
C VAL A 54 -4.76 -2.17 13.65
N ASP A 55 -4.69 -2.87 14.77
CA ASP A 55 -5.12 -4.27 14.83
C ASP A 55 -6.64 -4.34 14.80
N VAL A 56 -7.18 -5.03 13.79
CA VAL A 56 -8.61 -5.21 13.55
C VAL A 56 -9.02 -6.69 13.62
N TYR A 57 -8.17 -7.57 14.17
CA TYR A 57 -8.34 -9.03 14.20
C TYR A 57 -9.71 -9.49 14.73
N ASN A 58 -10.29 -8.76 15.70
CA ASN A 58 -11.61 -9.06 16.28
C ASN A 58 -12.72 -8.07 15.86
N LYS A 59 -12.47 -7.15 14.92
CA LYS A 59 -13.44 -6.14 14.46
C LYS A 59 -13.90 -6.45 13.03
N GLU A 60 -15.21 -6.40 12.80
CA GLU A 60 -15.76 -6.46 11.45
C GLU A 60 -15.55 -5.12 10.76
N ILE A 61 -14.37 -4.95 10.14
CA ILE A 61 -14.07 -3.80 9.30
C ILE A 61 -14.44 -4.08 7.85
N GLU A 62 -15.18 -3.14 7.27
CA GLU A 62 -15.65 -3.12 5.89
C GLU A 62 -15.16 -1.83 5.20
N PRO A 63 -14.85 -1.88 3.89
CA PRO A 63 -14.36 -0.71 3.15
C PRO A 63 -15.43 0.35 2.86
N GLY A 64 -16.70 0.09 3.21
CA GLY A 64 -17.84 0.93 2.86
C GLY A 64 -18.20 0.89 1.36
N PRO A 65 -19.20 1.68 0.92
CA PRO A 65 -19.70 1.61 -0.45
C PRO A 65 -18.73 2.21 -1.47
N SER A 66 -18.89 1.80 -2.73
CA SER A 66 -18.33 2.45 -3.93
C SER A 66 -19.28 3.55 -4.44
N GLY A 67 -18.82 4.37 -5.38
CA GLY A 67 -19.60 5.46 -5.98
C GLY A 67 -19.05 6.86 -5.72
N THR A 68 -19.81 7.88 -6.10
CA THR A 68 -19.52 9.29 -5.79
C THR A 68 -20.25 9.74 -4.53
N ASP A 69 -19.78 10.84 -3.93
CA ASP A 69 -20.38 11.50 -2.75
C ASP A 69 -20.52 10.56 -1.54
N VAL A 70 -19.62 9.57 -1.46
CA VAL A 70 -19.57 8.58 -0.39
C VAL A 70 -18.93 9.19 0.86
N THR A 71 -19.45 8.85 2.05
CA THR A 71 -18.73 9.05 3.31
C THR A 71 -18.21 7.70 3.82
N TRP A 72 -16.90 7.60 4.05
CA TRP A 72 -16.28 6.49 4.76
C TRP A 72 -15.85 6.97 6.14
N ASP A 73 -16.41 6.40 7.20
CA ASP A 73 -16.12 6.81 8.58
C ASP A 73 -15.29 5.74 9.30
N PHE A 74 -14.02 6.06 9.52
CA PHE A 74 -13.07 5.28 10.31
C PHE A 74 -12.61 6.08 11.55
N SER A 75 -13.42 7.02 12.04
CA SER A 75 -13.06 7.84 13.21
C SER A 75 -13.04 7.06 14.54
N ASP A 76 -13.78 5.95 14.63
CA ASP A 76 -13.82 5.04 15.79
C ASP A 76 -12.61 4.06 15.87
N TYR A 77 -11.61 4.20 15.00
CA TYR A 77 -10.38 3.38 15.02
C TYR A 77 -9.21 4.17 15.62
N ASP A 78 -9.12 4.17 16.95
CA ASP A 78 -8.15 4.90 17.76
C ASP A 78 -6.96 4.05 18.28
N GLU A 79 -7.03 2.72 18.13
CA GLU A 79 -6.03 1.77 18.61
C GLU A 79 -4.73 1.81 17.79
N VAL A 80 -3.81 2.72 18.15
CA VAL A 80 -2.44 2.75 17.58
C VAL A 80 -1.63 1.56 18.09
N ALA A 81 -1.67 0.47 17.31
CA ALA A 81 -0.97 -0.76 17.60
C ALA A 81 0.39 -0.87 16.90
N ILE A 82 0.73 -0.01 15.94
CA ILE A 82 2.07 0.07 15.31
C ILE A 82 2.35 1.47 14.75
N THR A 83 3.61 1.93 14.79
CA THR A 83 4.09 3.02 13.90
C THR A 83 5.18 2.56 12.95
N THR A 84 5.21 3.10 11.73
CA THR A 84 6.29 2.88 10.74
C THR A 84 6.65 4.22 10.13
N THR A 85 7.92 4.62 10.21
CA THR A 85 8.44 5.75 9.44
C THR A 85 8.66 5.28 8.01
N VAL A 86 8.16 6.03 7.03
CA VAL A 86 8.51 5.84 5.62
C VAL A 86 9.16 7.12 5.11
N GLU A 87 10.29 6.99 4.44
CA GLU A 87 10.99 8.07 3.76
C GLU A 87 11.07 7.77 2.27
N ASP A 88 10.69 8.74 1.44
CA ASP A 88 10.87 8.72 0.00
C ASP A 88 12.16 9.43 -0.40
N VAL A 89 12.95 8.74 -1.21
CA VAL A 89 14.30 9.12 -1.62
C VAL A 89 14.37 9.14 -3.15
N GLU A 90 14.93 10.21 -3.71
CA GLU A 90 15.20 10.32 -5.14
C GLU A 90 16.54 9.67 -5.49
N CYS A 91 16.53 8.71 -6.42
CA CYS A 91 17.76 8.09 -6.92
C CYS A 91 18.34 8.87 -8.10
N PRO A 92 19.68 8.99 -8.20
CA PRO A 92 20.71 8.23 -7.47
C PRO A 92 21.26 8.94 -6.21
N GLY A 93 20.46 9.74 -5.50
CA GLY A 93 20.92 10.61 -4.42
C GLY A 93 21.49 9.91 -3.18
N GLU A 94 21.14 8.65 -2.95
CA GLU A 94 21.55 7.88 -1.77
C GLU A 94 22.34 6.62 -2.10
N ALA A 95 23.15 6.15 -1.14
CA ALA A 95 24.02 4.98 -1.33
C ALA A 95 23.24 3.70 -1.67
N ILE A 96 22.00 3.55 -1.17
CA ILE A 96 21.14 2.40 -1.46
C ILE A 96 20.73 2.32 -2.95
N CYS A 97 20.76 3.43 -3.69
CA CYS A 97 20.39 3.47 -5.10
C CYS A 97 21.33 2.66 -6.01
N SER A 98 22.58 2.39 -5.59
CA SER A 98 23.48 1.53 -6.39
C SER A 98 23.04 0.07 -6.44
N GLU A 99 22.15 -0.35 -5.54
CA GLU A 99 21.65 -1.73 -5.48
C GLU A 99 20.63 -2.04 -6.58
N PHE A 100 19.94 -1.02 -7.09
CA PHE A 100 19.04 -1.06 -8.25
C PHE A 100 19.23 0.19 -9.13
N PRO A 101 20.24 0.21 -10.04
CA PRO A 101 20.58 1.39 -10.84
C PRO A 101 19.48 1.89 -11.79
N GLU A 102 18.44 1.07 -12.01
CA GLU A 102 17.27 1.40 -12.82
C GLU A 102 16.17 2.12 -12.03
N ALA A 103 16.30 2.24 -10.70
CA ALA A 103 15.37 2.96 -9.86
C ALA A 103 15.59 4.48 -9.95
N ASN A 104 14.51 5.25 -9.99
CA ASN A 104 14.55 6.70 -9.78
C ASN A 104 13.90 7.14 -8.45
N ARG A 105 13.18 6.24 -7.76
CA ARG A 105 12.68 6.44 -6.40
C ARG A 105 12.91 5.21 -5.53
N VAL A 106 13.14 5.46 -4.24
CA VAL A 106 13.21 4.43 -3.20
C VAL A 106 12.33 4.83 -2.03
N TYR A 107 11.50 3.91 -1.53
CA TYR A 107 10.84 4.05 -0.23
C TYR A 107 11.60 3.23 0.80
N ALA A 108 12.12 3.91 1.82
CA ALA A 108 12.76 3.30 2.98
C ALA A 108 11.75 3.24 4.13
N ALA A 109 11.36 2.04 4.55
CA ALA A 109 10.43 1.80 5.65
C ALA A 109 11.19 1.32 6.89
N GLN A 110 10.94 1.95 8.04
CA GLN A 110 11.53 1.58 9.32
C GLN A 110 10.43 1.40 10.39
N GLY A 111 10.27 0.17 10.86
CA GLY A 111 9.45 -0.19 12.01
C GLY A 111 10.27 -0.25 13.33
N PRO A 112 9.64 -0.08 14.50
CA PRO A 112 10.31 0.08 15.80
C PRO A 112 11.12 -1.13 16.30
N ALA A 113 10.97 -2.30 15.68
CA ALA A 113 11.74 -3.51 16.00
C ALA A 113 12.45 -4.13 14.79
N ALA A 114 12.45 -3.45 13.63
CA ALA A 114 12.97 -3.95 12.36
C ALA A 114 14.22 -3.18 11.90
N GLY A 115 14.97 -3.78 10.97
CA GLY A 115 15.89 -3.03 10.13
C GLY A 115 15.11 -2.18 9.11
N ILE A 116 15.83 -1.47 8.24
CA ILE A 116 15.19 -0.71 7.15
C ILE A 116 14.89 -1.67 6.00
N GLU A 117 13.65 -1.64 5.53
CA GLU A 117 13.21 -2.31 4.31
C GLU A 117 13.12 -1.29 3.17
N TYR A 118 13.51 -1.68 1.96
CA TYR A 118 13.54 -0.79 0.81
C TYR A 118 12.66 -1.31 -0.32
N SER A 119 11.86 -0.43 -0.91
CA SER A 119 11.15 -0.64 -2.18
C SER A 119 11.79 0.21 -3.26
N PHE A 120 12.10 -0.38 -4.42
CA PHE A 120 12.76 0.30 -5.54
C PHE A 120 11.77 0.50 -6.69
N HIS A 121 11.71 1.73 -7.20
CA HIS A 121 10.66 2.16 -8.10
C HIS A 121 11.16 2.89 -9.34
N GLN A 122 10.38 2.74 -10.42
CA GLN A 122 10.40 3.61 -11.58
C GLN A 122 9.12 4.43 -11.63
N LEU A 123 9.26 5.75 -11.47
CA LEU A 123 8.21 6.74 -11.63
C LEU A 123 8.38 7.45 -12.99
N THR A 124 7.38 7.35 -13.85
CA THR A 124 7.30 8.09 -15.13
C THR A 124 6.15 9.10 -15.07
N ASP A 125 5.94 9.86 -16.15
CA ASP A 125 4.77 10.74 -16.28
C ASP A 125 3.43 9.98 -16.27
N ASP A 126 3.46 8.71 -16.71
CA ASP A 126 2.27 7.87 -16.90
C ASP A 126 2.09 6.81 -15.79
N GLU A 127 3.14 6.35 -15.10
CA GLU A 127 3.10 5.15 -14.23
C GLU A 127 4.03 5.19 -13.02
N LEU A 128 3.68 4.48 -11.94
CA LEU A 128 4.61 4.09 -10.87
C LEU A 128 4.74 2.57 -10.80
N ASN A 129 5.93 2.07 -11.12
CA ASN A 129 6.25 0.65 -11.18
C ASN A 129 7.16 0.24 -10.00
N VAL A 130 6.90 -0.91 -9.37
CA VAL A 130 7.86 -1.59 -8.48
C VAL A 130 8.79 -2.42 -9.34
N ILE A 131 10.10 -2.20 -9.21
CA ILE A 131 11.13 -2.95 -9.95
C ILE A 131 11.99 -3.84 -9.04
N GLY A 132 11.89 -3.66 -7.73
CA GLY A 132 12.68 -4.43 -6.77
C GLY A 132 12.37 -4.11 -5.31
N GLY A 133 12.96 -4.91 -4.43
CA GLY A 133 12.90 -4.72 -2.99
C GLY A 133 14.16 -5.23 -2.30
N MET A 134 14.40 -4.77 -1.08
CA MET A 134 15.41 -5.32 -0.18
C MET A 134 14.85 -5.40 1.24
N GLY A 135 14.80 -6.61 1.79
CA GLY A 135 14.39 -6.84 3.18
C GLY A 135 15.45 -6.38 4.18
N ALA A 136 15.03 -6.22 5.44
CA ALA A 136 15.92 -5.85 6.55
C ALA A 136 17.04 -6.88 6.84
N ASP A 137 16.92 -8.10 6.30
CA ASP A 137 17.94 -9.16 6.32
C ASP A 137 18.93 -9.08 5.13
N GLY A 138 18.74 -8.13 4.22
CA GLY A 138 19.51 -7.98 2.99
C GLY A 138 19.05 -8.89 1.84
N LEU A 139 17.96 -9.65 1.99
CA LEU A 139 17.39 -10.43 0.90
C LEU A 139 16.85 -9.48 -0.18
N LYS A 140 17.34 -9.65 -1.42
CA LYS A 140 16.90 -8.87 -2.57
C LYS A 140 15.79 -9.58 -3.32
N THR A 141 14.82 -8.78 -3.76
CA THR A 141 13.76 -9.13 -4.69
C THR A 141 13.98 -8.36 -5.98
N HIS A 142 14.05 -9.04 -7.13
CA HIS A 142 14.15 -8.40 -8.45
C HIS A 142 12.94 -8.79 -9.29
N TYR A 143 12.25 -7.79 -9.85
CA TYR A 143 11.09 -8.01 -10.71
C TYR A 143 11.54 -8.29 -12.14
N ASP A 144 11.33 -9.53 -12.57
CA ASP A 144 11.50 -9.97 -13.96
C ASP A 144 10.43 -9.34 -14.88
N ASP A 145 9.26 -9.02 -14.31
CA ASP A 145 8.17 -8.26 -14.93
C ASP A 145 7.62 -7.25 -13.87
N PRO A 146 7.94 -5.95 -13.96
CA PRO A 146 7.61 -4.93 -12.97
C PRO A 146 6.13 -4.79 -12.64
N GLN A 147 5.80 -4.52 -11.38
CA GLN A 147 4.42 -4.36 -10.94
C GLN A 147 3.94 -2.91 -11.05
N THR A 148 2.90 -2.67 -11.85
CA THR A 148 2.28 -1.34 -12.00
C THR A 148 1.41 -1.01 -10.79
N THR A 149 1.80 -0.08 -9.93
CA THR A 149 1.04 0.28 -8.71
C THR A 149 0.03 1.39 -8.92
N TYR A 150 0.34 2.33 -9.81
CA TYR A 150 -0.50 3.45 -10.22
C TYR A 150 -0.28 3.75 -11.70
N LYS A 151 -1.34 4.21 -12.38
CA LYS A 151 -1.24 4.92 -13.66
C LYS A 151 -1.75 6.34 -13.46
N PHE A 152 -1.08 7.31 -14.06
CA PHE A 152 -1.40 8.74 -13.99
C PHE A 152 -1.87 9.24 -15.37
N PRO A 153 -2.70 10.29 -15.43
CA PRO A 153 -3.51 10.80 -14.32
C PRO A 153 -4.57 9.77 -13.89
N MET A 154 -4.92 9.76 -12.59
CA MET A 154 -6.02 8.94 -12.05
C MET A 154 -7.16 9.80 -11.52
N SER A 155 -8.39 9.35 -11.74
CA SER A 155 -9.62 9.94 -11.22
C SER A 155 -10.66 8.82 -10.98
N TYR A 156 -11.81 9.15 -10.41
CA TYR A 156 -12.91 8.19 -10.25
C TYR A 156 -13.27 7.51 -11.59
N GLY A 157 -13.36 6.18 -11.59
CA GLY A 157 -13.58 5.36 -12.79
C GLY A 157 -12.32 5.01 -13.60
N SER A 158 -11.14 5.54 -13.27
CA SER A 158 -9.86 5.04 -13.81
C SER A 158 -9.67 3.57 -13.41
N LYS A 159 -9.25 2.74 -14.37
CA LYS A 159 -8.99 1.32 -14.13
C LYS A 159 -7.93 0.75 -15.05
N PHE A 160 -7.20 -0.26 -14.57
CA PHE A 160 -6.29 -1.06 -15.38
C PHE A 160 -6.18 -2.49 -14.86
N SER A 161 -5.48 -3.33 -15.61
CA SER A 161 -5.05 -4.66 -15.18
C SER A 161 -3.60 -4.83 -15.56
N ASP A 162 -2.91 -5.65 -14.79
CA ASP A 162 -1.46 -5.81 -14.85
C ASP A 162 -1.09 -7.24 -14.45
N SER A 163 0.01 -7.75 -15.00
CA SER A 163 0.64 -9.00 -14.59
C SER A 163 2.08 -8.69 -14.26
N TYR A 164 2.61 -9.34 -13.23
CA TYR A 164 3.95 -9.07 -12.74
C TYR A 164 4.59 -10.37 -12.24
N SER A 165 5.91 -10.41 -12.22
CA SER A 165 6.65 -11.57 -11.72
C SER A 165 8.00 -11.17 -11.18
N TYR A 166 8.46 -11.92 -10.19
CA TYR A 166 9.74 -11.65 -9.54
C TYR A 166 10.30 -12.88 -8.85
N THR A 167 11.60 -12.83 -8.59
CA THR A 167 12.33 -13.86 -7.86
C THR A 167 12.87 -13.31 -6.54
N ALA A 168 12.65 -14.05 -5.45
CA ALA A 168 13.15 -13.75 -4.11
C ALA A 168 13.84 -15.00 -3.54
N GLY A 169 15.17 -15.03 -3.59
CA GLY A 169 15.95 -16.22 -3.19
C GLY A 169 15.64 -17.45 -4.04
N SER A 170 14.98 -18.45 -3.46
CA SER A 170 14.52 -19.68 -4.13
C SER A 170 13.02 -19.68 -4.46
N GLU A 171 12.31 -18.59 -4.19
CA GLU A 171 10.89 -18.41 -4.48
C GLU A 171 10.69 -17.62 -5.77
N VAL A 172 9.80 -18.11 -6.64
CA VAL A 172 9.36 -17.41 -7.84
C VAL A 172 7.88 -17.06 -7.68
N LEU A 173 7.55 -15.78 -7.83
CA LEU A 173 6.18 -15.28 -7.81
C LEU A 173 5.71 -14.93 -9.23
N ALA A 174 4.46 -15.30 -9.53
CA ALA A 174 3.71 -14.76 -10.65
C ALA A 174 2.37 -14.19 -10.14
N GLY A 175 2.15 -12.91 -10.35
CA GLY A 175 0.98 -12.15 -9.92
C GLY A 175 0.14 -11.63 -11.08
N LYS A 176 -1.16 -11.50 -10.84
CA LYS A 176 -2.07 -10.68 -11.64
C LYS A 176 -2.77 -9.72 -10.71
N GLN A 177 -3.04 -8.51 -11.18
CA GLN A 177 -3.84 -7.54 -10.46
C GLN A 177 -4.85 -6.82 -11.35
N THR A 178 -5.98 -6.45 -10.76
CA THR A 178 -6.89 -5.44 -11.29
C THR A 178 -6.90 -4.25 -10.33
N VAL A 179 -6.95 -3.04 -10.89
CA VAL A 179 -6.93 -1.78 -10.14
C VAL A 179 -8.06 -0.91 -10.66
N GLU A 180 -8.89 -0.38 -9.76
CA GLU A 180 -10.05 0.47 -10.08
C GLU A 180 -10.19 1.58 -9.02
N VAL A 181 -10.35 2.83 -9.48
CA VAL A 181 -10.72 3.95 -8.62
C VAL A 181 -12.25 3.91 -8.43
N ASP A 182 -12.69 3.07 -7.51
CA ASP A 182 -14.10 2.68 -7.34
C ASP A 182 -14.91 3.60 -6.42
N GLY A 183 -14.28 4.62 -5.84
CA GLY A 183 -14.94 5.55 -4.93
C GLY A 183 -14.40 6.98 -4.98
N PHE A 184 -15.29 7.94 -4.75
CA PHE A 184 -14.98 9.35 -4.53
C PHE A 184 -15.88 9.93 -3.43
N GLY A 185 -15.31 10.71 -2.51
CA GLY A 185 -16.07 11.41 -1.48
C GLY A 185 -15.22 11.82 -0.27
N THR A 186 -15.78 11.69 0.93
CA THR A 186 -15.19 12.14 2.19
C THR A 186 -14.73 10.97 3.03
N LEU A 187 -13.43 10.94 3.38
CA LEU A 187 -12.88 10.01 4.36
C LEU A 187 -12.79 10.71 5.71
N LYS A 188 -13.28 10.08 6.78
CA LYS A 188 -12.99 10.49 8.15
C LYS A 188 -12.12 9.45 8.82
N THR A 189 -11.11 9.89 9.55
CA THR A 189 -10.26 9.02 10.38
C THR A 189 -10.20 9.57 11.81
N VAL A 190 -9.49 8.87 12.70
CA VAL A 190 -9.18 9.40 14.03
C VAL A 190 -8.38 10.70 13.97
N ALA A 191 -7.61 10.92 12.88
CA ALA A 191 -6.79 12.11 12.68
C ALA A 191 -7.59 13.30 12.14
N ASP A 192 -8.32 13.17 11.02
CA ASP A 192 -9.10 14.29 10.46
C ASP A 192 -10.21 13.87 9.47
N THR A 193 -10.93 14.87 8.93
CA THR A 193 -11.88 14.74 7.81
C THR A 193 -11.21 15.19 6.51
N PHE A 194 -11.14 14.29 5.53
CA PHE A 194 -10.53 14.50 4.23
C PHE A 194 -11.61 14.48 3.13
N PRO A 195 -12.21 15.63 2.78
CA PRO A 195 -13.09 15.74 1.60
C PRO A 195 -12.27 15.53 0.32
N ASN A 196 -12.93 15.26 -0.80
CA ASN A 196 -12.27 15.11 -2.11
C ASN A 196 -11.23 13.97 -2.17
N THR A 197 -11.56 12.85 -1.53
CA THR A 197 -10.72 11.65 -1.41
C THR A 197 -11.17 10.58 -2.42
N LEU A 198 -10.21 10.02 -3.15
CA LEU A 198 -10.41 8.87 -4.04
C LEU A 198 -10.15 7.56 -3.28
N ARG A 199 -10.93 6.52 -3.56
CA ARG A 199 -10.66 5.15 -3.12
C ARG A 199 -10.23 4.30 -4.31
N ILE A 200 -9.08 3.65 -4.16
CA ILE A 200 -8.52 2.67 -5.10
C ILE A 200 -8.75 1.28 -4.53
N LYS A 201 -9.54 0.47 -5.23
CA LYS A 201 -9.62 -0.96 -5.01
C LYS A 201 -8.58 -1.66 -5.88
N ARG A 202 -7.82 -2.58 -5.28
CA ARG A 202 -6.97 -3.53 -6.02
C ARG A 202 -7.33 -4.95 -5.64
N ALA A 203 -7.42 -5.84 -6.61
CA ALA A 203 -7.58 -7.28 -6.38
C ALA A 203 -6.43 -8.03 -7.04
N TYR A 204 -5.80 -8.94 -6.30
CA TYR A 204 -4.61 -9.70 -6.67
C TYR A 204 -4.90 -11.19 -6.71
N GLU A 205 -4.37 -11.87 -7.72
CA GLU A 205 -4.18 -13.32 -7.75
C GLU A 205 -2.68 -13.60 -7.77
N ILE A 206 -2.16 -14.25 -6.74
CA ILE A 206 -0.72 -14.45 -6.54
C ILE A 206 -0.43 -15.94 -6.49
N ASN A 207 0.55 -16.37 -7.28
CA ASN A 207 1.01 -17.76 -7.36
C ASN A 207 2.48 -17.79 -6.98
N VAL A 208 2.82 -18.58 -5.95
CA VAL A 208 4.19 -18.71 -5.44
C VAL A 208 4.68 -20.13 -5.64
N THR A 209 5.83 -20.27 -6.28
CA THR A 209 6.49 -21.54 -6.52
C THR A 209 7.80 -21.60 -5.74
N HIS A 210 7.96 -22.64 -4.91
CA HIS A 210 9.19 -22.94 -4.20
C HIS A 210 9.52 -24.45 -4.34
N PRO A 211 10.80 -24.89 -4.35
CA PRO A 211 11.15 -26.30 -4.49
C PRO A 211 10.52 -27.26 -3.46
N SER A 212 10.08 -26.76 -2.31
CA SER A 212 9.40 -27.56 -1.26
C SER A 212 7.86 -27.58 -1.36
N GLY A 213 7.27 -26.97 -2.40
CA GLY A 213 5.83 -26.78 -2.56
C GLY A 213 5.45 -25.34 -2.88
N GLY A 214 4.26 -25.13 -3.43
CA GLY A 214 3.74 -23.82 -3.80
C GLY A 214 2.41 -23.50 -3.14
N HIS A 215 1.98 -22.24 -3.24
CA HIS A 215 0.68 -21.78 -2.74
C HIS A 215 0.08 -20.72 -3.66
N THR A 216 -1.23 -20.50 -3.51
CA THR A 216 -1.93 -19.38 -4.14
C THR A 216 -2.55 -18.48 -3.08
N SER A 217 -2.54 -17.18 -3.33
CA SER A 217 -3.15 -16.17 -2.46
C SER A 217 -4.01 -15.23 -3.28
N THR A 218 -5.19 -14.90 -2.75
CA THR A 218 -6.03 -13.81 -3.23
C THR A 218 -5.97 -12.68 -2.22
N VAL A 219 -5.79 -11.45 -2.71
CA VAL A 219 -5.65 -10.27 -1.84
C VAL A 219 -6.51 -9.16 -2.41
N VAL A 220 -7.28 -8.47 -1.57
CA VAL A 220 -7.99 -7.25 -1.94
C VAL A 220 -7.50 -6.12 -1.05
N THR A 221 -7.08 -5.02 -1.64
CA THR A 221 -6.76 -3.79 -0.91
C THR A 221 -7.71 -2.67 -1.29
N TYR A 222 -8.03 -1.83 -0.33
CA TYR A 222 -8.71 -0.56 -0.56
C TYR A 222 -7.79 0.54 -0.02
N THR A 223 -7.36 1.45 -0.89
CA THR A 223 -6.41 2.53 -0.54
C THR A 223 -7.08 3.87 -0.81
N TRP A 224 -7.20 4.71 0.21
CA TRP A 224 -7.72 6.06 0.10
C TRP A 224 -6.58 7.04 -0.13
N ILE A 225 -6.73 7.93 -1.11
CA ILE A 225 -5.73 8.94 -1.47
C ILE A 225 -6.41 10.30 -1.66
N ASN A 226 -5.74 11.36 -1.27
CA ASN A 226 -6.25 12.73 -1.32
C ASN A 226 -5.20 13.66 -1.95
N LYS A 227 -5.63 14.78 -2.54
CA LYS A 227 -4.72 15.73 -3.21
C LYS A 227 -3.91 16.59 -2.25
N ALA A 228 -4.40 16.88 -1.05
CA ALA A 228 -3.75 17.75 -0.06
C ALA A 228 -2.89 17.01 0.99
N HIS A 229 -3.07 15.70 1.15
CA HIS A 229 -2.42 14.91 2.22
C HIS A 229 -1.03 14.39 1.83
N LYS A 230 -0.03 14.49 2.72
CA LYS A 230 1.32 13.94 2.50
C LYS A 230 1.36 12.41 2.59
N GLY A 231 2.30 11.78 1.88
CA GLY A 231 2.50 10.33 1.84
C GLY A 231 1.73 9.61 0.73
N LEU A 232 2.01 8.31 0.57
CA LEU A 232 1.49 7.48 -0.53
C LEU A 232 -0.03 7.21 -0.44
N PHE A 233 -0.61 7.28 0.76
CA PHE A 233 -2.03 7.04 1.02
C PHE A 233 -2.45 7.66 2.36
N LEU A 234 -3.74 7.98 2.48
CA LEU A 234 -4.39 8.39 3.73
C LEU A 234 -4.70 7.21 4.63
N LEU A 235 -5.33 6.19 4.04
CA LEU A 235 -5.81 5.00 4.72
C LEU A 235 -5.70 3.79 3.77
N GLN A 236 -5.37 2.62 4.30
CA GLN A 236 -5.37 1.37 3.56
C GLN A 236 -6.06 0.28 4.39
N LEU A 237 -6.97 -0.45 3.75
CA LEU A 237 -7.46 -1.75 4.21
C LEU A 237 -6.88 -2.85 3.33
N LEU A 238 -6.49 -3.96 3.94
CA LEU A 238 -6.10 -5.19 3.25
C LEU A 238 -7.01 -6.33 3.72
N PHE A 239 -7.34 -7.24 2.80
CA PHE A 239 -8.05 -8.49 3.02
C PHE A 239 -7.30 -9.59 2.26
N SER A 240 -6.82 -10.63 2.92
CA SER A 240 -6.11 -11.74 2.25
C SER A 240 -6.64 -13.13 2.61
N GLU A 241 -6.63 -14.00 1.60
CA GLU A 241 -6.92 -15.43 1.73
C GLU A 241 -5.80 -16.22 1.05
N THR A 242 -5.29 -17.25 1.72
CA THR A 242 -4.22 -18.11 1.19
C THR A 242 -4.66 -19.56 1.17
N THR A 243 -4.45 -20.23 0.03
CA THR A 243 -4.69 -21.65 -0.15
C THR A 243 -3.36 -22.39 -0.33
N LEU A 244 -3.03 -23.22 0.65
CA LEU A 244 -1.83 -24.05 0.67
C LEU A 244 -2.21 -25.51 0.43
N HIS A 245 -1.68 -26.13 -0.63
CA HIS A 245 -1.96 -27.53 -1.00
C HIS A 245 -3.48 -27.88 -1.07
N GLY A 246 -4.31 -26.95 -1.54
CA GLY A 246 -5.77 -27.13 -1.61
C GLY A 246 -6.53 -26.90 -0.30
N HIS A 247 -5.85 -26.50 0.77
CA HIS A 247 -6.46 -26.08 2.03
C HIS A 247 -6.40 -24.57 2.18
N THR A 248 -7.56 -23.92 2.08
CA THR A 248 -7.73 -22.49 2.38
C THR A 248 -7.59 -22.25 3.88
N GLN A 249 -6.71 -21.35 4.29
CA GLN A 249 -6.64 -20.86 5.67
C GLN A 249 -7.66 -19.73 5.84
N PRO A 250 -8.50 -19.74 6.89
CA PRO A 250 -9.54 -18.73 7.06
C PRO A 250 -8.96 -17.32 7.31
N SER A 251 -9.64 -16.32 6.77
CA SER A 251 -9.25 -14.89 6.61
C SER A 251 -9.01 -14.08 7.89
N GLY A 252 -8.98 -14.70 9.07
CA GLY A 252 -8.72 -14.00 10.34
C GLY A 252 -7.31 -13.39 10.44
N PHE A 253 -6.34 -13.89 9.68
CA PHE A 253 -4.95 -13.39 9.69
C PHE A 253 -4.68 -12.28 8.65
N GLY A 254 -5.71 -11.85 7.92
CA GLY A 254 -5.56 -11.07 6.68
C GLY A 254 -6.21 -9.70 6.68
N LYS A 255 -6.66 -9.17 7.83
CA LYS A 255 -7.23 -7.81 7.92
C LYS A 255 -6.25 -6.86 8.60
N SER A 256 -5.89 -5.78 7.92
CA SER A 256 -5.09 -4.68 8.49
C SER A 256 -5.68 -3.33 8.11
N LEU A 257 -5.73 -2.40 9.06
CA LEU A 257 -6.00 -0.99 8.81
C LEU A 257 -4.71 -0.20 9.03
N ILE A 258 -4.31 0.58 8.04
CA ILE A 258 -3.17 1.50 8.11
C ILE A 258 -3.67 2.91 7.80
N TYR A 259 -3.24 3.93 8.53
CA TYR A 259 -3.44 5.32 8.13
C TYR A 259 -2.15 6.14 8.32
N THR A 260 -2.02 7.29 7.67
CA THR A 260 -0.82 8.14 7.77
C THR A 260 -1.13 9.48 8.43
N ILE A 261 -0.19 9.99 9.22
CA ILE A 261 -0.21 11.37 9.71
C ILE A 261 1.07 12.06 9.19
N PRO A 262 0.97 13.28 8.63
CA PRO A 262 2.15 14.05 8.22
C PRO A 262 2.99 14.46 9.43
N GLU A 263 4.32 14.50 9.25
CA GLU A 263 5.23 15.28 10.09
C GLU A 263 5.25 16.76 9.65
#